data_AF-A0A015JLC3-F1
#
_entry.id   AF-A0A015JLC3-F1
#
_cell.length_a   1.000
_cell.length_b   1.000
_cell.length_c   1.000
_cell.angle_alpha   90.00
_cell.angle_beta   90.00
_cell.angle_gamma   90.00
#
_symmetry.space_group_name_H-M   'P 1'
#
loop_
_entity.id
_entity.type
_entity.pdbx_description
1 polymer ?
#
loop_
_entity_poly.entity_id
_entity_poly.type
_entity_poly.pdbx_seq_one_letter_code
_entity_poly.pdbx_strand_id
1 'polypeptide(L)'
;MNRIFILAFVLFAMLFAVNAAPLELVKRETKFSPCPGLPPDVVGLDVKMTPDPFVPGQEETFDIKGTLKKDVVAGDLLGLGFIDLVAQAPIGIPLVVDICTIPGVTCPIKAGTAFSTTQKYTAPKDLPQSYVILVAMQHGTPPNVEALACSAAIFGPSDSSAVPDFWSFL
;
A
#
# COMPACT_ATOMS: atom_id res chain seq x y z
N MET A 1 -33.48 -34.05 41.66
CA MET A 1 -33.36 -33.71 40.23
C MET A 1 -32.95 -32.25 39.95
N ASN A 2 -32.67 -31.40 40.94
CA ASN A 2 -32.35 -29.97 40.74
C ASN A 2 -30.84 -29.63 40.64
N ARG A 3 -29.98 -30.51 41.18
CA ARG A 3 -28.50 -30.31 41.21
C ARG A 3 -27.80 -30.59 39.88
N ILE A 4 -28.32 -31.52 39.08
CA ILE A 4 -27.72 -31.96 37.81
C ILE A 4 -27.90 -30.87 36.73
N PHE A 5 -29.07 -30.21 36.70
CA PHE A 5 -29.33 -29.13 35.74
C PHE A 5 -28.46 -27.89 35.99
N ILE A 6 -28.16 -27.56 37.26
CA ILE A 6 -27.28 -26.44 37.60
C ILE A 6 -25.85 -26.71 37.12
N LEU A 7 -25.34 -27.93 37.30
CA LEU A 7 -24.01 -28.32 36.85
C LEU A 7 -23.90 -28.29 35.31
N ALA A 8 -24.93 -28.76 34.60
CA ALA A 8 -24.97 -28.69 33.15
C ALA A 8 -24.98 -27.24 32.61
N PHE A 9 -25.71 -26.33 33.27
CA PHE A 9 -25.80 -24.93 32.87
C PHE A 9 -24.47 -24.18 33.09
N VAL A 10 -23.78 -24.47 34.20
CA VAL A 10 -22.47 -23.87 34.52
C VAL A 10 -21.39 -24.36 33.55
N LEU A 11 -21.38 -25.65 33.20
CA LEU A 11 -20.45 -26.21 32.20
C LEU A 11 -20.70 -25.63 30.80
N PHE A 12 -21.98 -25.44 30.42
CA PHE A 12 -22.33 -24.83 29.14
C PHE A 12 -21.88 -23.36 29.09
N ALA A 13 -22.13 -22.57 30.13
CA ALA A 13 -21.68 -21.17 30.19
C ALA A 13 -20.15 -21.02 30.13
N MET A 14 -19.40 -21.94 30.73
CA MET A 14 -17.93 -21.95 30.61
C MET A 14 -17.47 -22.29 29.18
N LEU A 15 -18.13 -23.23 28.48
CA LEU A 15 -17.79 -23.60 27.09
C LEU A 15 -17.98 -22.45 26.09
N PHE A 16 -18.99 -21.58 26.27
CA PHE A 16 -19.15 -20.38 25.44
C PHE A 16 -18.08 -19.32 25.71
N ALA A 17 -17.53 -19.26 26.93
CA ALA A 17 -16.47 -18.34 27.27
C ALA A 17 -15.09 -18.75 26.70
N VAL A 18 -14.86 -20.03 26.35
CA VAL A 18 -13.57 -20.49 25.82
C VAL A 18 -13.43 -20.31 24.31
N ASN A 19 -14.53 -20.15 23.56
CA ASN A 19 -14.49 -19.93 22.10
C ASN A 19 -14.62 -18.44 21.70
N ALA A 20 -14.74 -17.54 22.67
CA ALA A 20 -14.44 -16.13 22.45
C ALA A 20 -12.97 -15.88 22.81
N ALA A 21 -12.05 -16.61 22.16
CA ALA A 21 -10.74 -16.02 21.93
C ALA A 21 -11.04 -14.64 21.32
N PRO A 22 -10.52 -13.54 21.88
CA PRO A 22 -10.65 -12.29 21.19
C PRO A 22 -9.95 -12.55 19.86
N LEU A 23 -10.74 -12.66 18.78
CA LEU A 23 -10.33 -12.14 17.51
C LEU A 23 -10.08 -10.67 17.79
N GLU A 24 -8.95 -10.38 18.45
CA GLU A 24 -8.26 -9.13 18.27
C GLU A 24 -8.11 -9.07 16.76
N LEU A 25 -9.05 -8.36 16.14
CA LEU A 25 -8.81 -7.65 14.91
C LEU A 25 -7.64 -6.72 15.23
N VAL A 26 -6.44 -7.30 15.36
CA VAL A 26 -5.18 -6.60 15.31
C VAL A 26 -5.28 -5.93 13.97
N LYS A 27 -5.65 -4.66 14.02
CA LYS A 27 -5.76 -3.78 12.87
C LYS A 27 -4.34 -3.77 12.30
N ARG A 28 -4.08 -4.69 11.37
CA ARG A 28 -2.73 -4.90 10.85
C ARG A 28 -2.42 -3.66 10.06
N GLU A 29 -1.49 -2.86 10.57
CA GLU A 29 -0.94 -1.74 9.81
C GLU A 29 -0.45 -2.27 8.46
N THR A 30 -0.86 -1.57 7.41
CA THR A 30 -0.45 -1.89 6.05
C THR A 30 1.04 -1.61 5.92
N LYS A 31 1.82 -2.65 5.63
CA LYS A 31 3.28 -2.53 5.49
C LYS A 31 3.65 -2.30 4.04
N PHE A 32 4.25 -1.15 3.77
CA PHE A 32 4.90 -0.87 2.51
C PHE A 32 6.38 -1.27 2.59
N SER A 33 6.81 -2.10 1.66
CA SER A 33 8.22 -2.45 1.46
C SER A 33 8.72 -1.89 0.14
N PRO A 34 10.04 -1.69 -0.03
CA PRO A 34 10.60 -1.43 -1.34
C PRO A 34 10.13 -2.47 -2.35
N CYS A 35 9.86 -2.04 -3.58
CA CYS A 35 9.48 -2.95 -4.64
C CYS A 35 10.60 -4.00 -4.88
N PRO A 36 10.26 -5.26 -5.20
CA PRO A 36 11.23 -6.27 -5.60
C PRO A 36 11.98 -5.89 -6.88
N GLY A 37 13.22 -6.37 -7.03
CA GLY A 37 13.97 -6.25 -8.29
C GLY A 37 14.48 -4.84 -8.63
N LEU A 38 14.38 -3.89 -7.70
CA LEU A 38 14.77 -2.51 -7.94
C LEU A 38 16.26 -2.34 -8.29
N PRO A 39 16.58 -1.47 -9.27
CA PRO A 39 17.95 -1.05 -9.52
C PRO A 39 18.60 -0.41 -8.27
N PRO A 40 19.94 -0.42 -8.15
CA PRO A 40 20.65 -0.01 -6.92
C PRO A 40 20.39 1.43 -6.47
N ASP A 41 20.01 2.30 -7.40
CA ASP A 41 19.75 3.72 -7.23
C ASP A 41 18.27 4.05 -6.96
N VAL A 42 17.37 3.07 -7.04
CA VAL A 42 15.96 3.22 -6.67
C VAL A 42 15.77 2.89 -5.20
N VAL A 43 15.02 3.73 -4.50
CA VAL A 43 14.81 3.62 -3.04
C VAL A 43 13.37 3.25 -2.70
N GLY A 44 13.16 2.65 -1.52
CA GLY A 44 11.83 2.54 -0.94
C GLY A 44 11.35 3.87 -0.36
N LEU A 45 10.05 4.12 -0.47
CA LEU A 45 9.34 5.20 0.19
C LEU A 45 8.75 4.72 1.53
N ASP A 46 8.76 5.58 2.54
CA ASP A 46 7.97 5.42 3.77
C ASP A 46 6.56 5.95 3.50
N VAL A 47 5.59 5.04 3.47
CA VAL A 47 4.20 5.33 3.11
C VAL A 47 3.31 4.96 4.29
N LYS A 48 2.49 5.91 4.73
CA LYS A 48 1.42 5.69 5.71
C LYS A 48 0.08 6.05 5.10
N MET A 49 -0.94 5.23 5.34
CA MET A 49 -2.29 5.50 4.90
C MET A 49 -3.21 5.82 6.08
N THR A 50 -4.29 6.56 5.84
CA THR A 50 -5.32 6.83 6.83
C THR A 50 -6.70 6.93 6.17
N PRO A 51 -7.69 6.12 6.63
CA PRO A 51 -7.58 5.02 7.59
C PRO A 51 -6.66 3.86 7.19
N ASP A 52 -6.14 3.12 8.19
CA ASP A 52 -5.40 1.86 8.00
C ASP A 52 -6.03 0.74 8.87
N PRO A 53 -6.49 -0.40 8.28
CA PRO A 53 -6.59 -0.64 6.85
C PRO A 53 -7.59 0.33 6.21
N PHE A 54 -7.34 0.65 4.94
CA PHE A 54 -8.22 1.50 4.12
C PHE A 54 -9.63 0.92 4.01
N VAL A 55 -10.60 1.76 3.64
CA VAL A 55 -11.99 1.37 3.44
C VAL A 55 -12.34 1.44 1.95
N PRO A 56 -12.71 0.31 1.30
CA PRO A 56 -13.06 0.30 -0.11
C PRO A 56 -14.11 1.36 -0.47
N GLY A 57 -13.86 2.12 -1.53
CA GLY A 57 -14.73 3.18 -2.01
C GLY A 57 -14.68 4.50 -1.23
N GLN A 58 -13.83 4.63 -0.21
CA GLN A 58 -13.63 5.88 0.53
C GLN A 58 -12.34 6.60 0.11
N GLU A 59 -12.32 7.91 0.37
CA GLU A 59 -11.11 8.72 0.20
C GLU A 59 -10.12 8.39 1.33
N GLU A 60 -8.92 8.03 0.93
CA GLU A 60 -7.81 7.68 1.80
C GLU A 60 -6.75 8.77 1.71
N THR A 61 -6.05 9.01 2.82
CA THR A 61 -4.90 9.92 2.86
C THR A 61 -3.61 9.12 2.89
N PHE A 62 -2.67 9.42 2.01
CA PHE A 62 -1.35 8.80 1.92
C PHE A 62 -0.27 9.83 2.23
N ASP A 63 0.41 9.64 3.36
CA ASP A 63 1.63 10.37 3.70
C ASP A 63 2.83 9.62 3.14
N ILE A 64 3.53 10.26 2.21
CA ILE A 64 4.61 9.66 1.43
C ILE A 64 5.90 10.43 1.72
N LYS A 65 6.91 9.70 2.18
CA LYS A 65 8.22 10.25 2.53
C LYS A 65 9.34 9.41 1.92
N GLY A 66 10.48 10.03 1.69
CA GLY A 66 11.66 9.31 1.22
C GLY A 66 12.88 10.21 1.09
N THR A 67 14.04 9.58 0.96
CA THR A 67 15.29 10.27 0.62
C THR A 67 15.85 9.64 -0.64
N LEU A 68 15.75 10.37 -1.75
CA LEU A 68 16.03 9.86 -3.08
C LEU A 68 17.52 9.92 -3.38
N LYS A 69 18.00 9.01 -4.24
CA LYS A 69 19.41 9.01 -4.69
C LYS A 69 19.66 9.82 -5.95
N LYS A 70 18.59 10.30 -6.60
CA LYS A 70 18.61 11.15 -7.78
C LYS A 70 17.89 12.46 -7.48
N ASP A 71 18.21 13.48 -8.27
CA ASP A 71 17.50 14.76 -8.23
C ASP A 71 16.06 14.55 -8.72
N VAL A 72 15.11 15.24 -8.09
CA VAL A 72 13.73 15.40 -8.60
C VAL A 72 13.61 16.75 -9.28
N VAL A 73 13.16 16.74 -10.52
CA VAL A 73 13.01 17.91 -11.38
C VAL A 73 11.59 18.01 -11.92
N ALA A 74 11.26 19.16 -12.52
CA ALA A 74 9.95 19.38 -13.13
C ALA A 74 9.67 18.32 -14.21
N GLY A 75 8.46 17.77 -14.20
CA GLY A 75 8.06 16.66 -15.06
C GLY A 75 8.24 15.27 -14.44
N ASP A 76 8.91 15.14 -13.29
CA ASP A 76 8.95 13.88 -12.55
C ASP A 76 7.59 13.60 -11.92
N LEU A 77 7.15 12.34 -12.02
CA LEU A 77 5.80 11.93 -11.67
C LEU A 77 5.76 11.09 -10.40
N LEU A 78 4.79 11.38 -9.54
CA LEU A 78 4.37 10.52 -8.44
C LEU A 78 3.13 9.74 -8.88
N GLY A 79 3.25 8.42 -8.92
CA GLY A 79 2.17 7.47 -9.16
C GLY A 79 1.70 6.83 -7.86
N LEU A 80 0.38 6.77 -7.66
CA LEU A 80 -0.27 6.02 -6.59
C LEU A 80 -1.47 5.27 -7.17
N GLY A 81 -1.56 3.96 -6.93
CA GLY A 81 -2.69 3.18 -7.43
C GLY A 81 -2.78 1.77 -6.87
N PHE A 82 -3.92 1.15 -7.14
CA PHE A 82 -4.16 -0.26 -6.87
C PHE A 82 -3.98 -1.02 -8.17
N ILE A 83 -3.21 -2.09 -8.16
CA ILE A 83 -2.93 -2.89 -9.35
C ILE A 83 -3.38 -4.33 -9.09
N ASP A 84 -4.14 -4.89 -10.03
CA ASP A 84 -4.50 -6.30 -10.04
C ASP A 84 -3.25 -7.10 -10.45
N LEU A 85 -2.77 -7.98 -9.57
CA LEU A 85 -1.56 -8.76 -9.81
C LEU A 85 -1.78 -9.88 -10.85
N VAL A 86 -3.02 -10.32 -11.05
CA VAL A 86 -3.38 -11.35 -12.03
C VAL A 86 -3.58 -10.71 -13.41
N ALA A 87 -4.31 -9.60 -13.48
CA ALA A 87 -4.55 -8.88 -14.74
C ALA A 87 -3.36 -8.00 -15.16
N GLN A 88 -2.41 -7.75 -14.25
CA GLN A 88 -1.27 -6.83 -14.43
C GLN A 88 -1.70 -5.44 -14.89
N ALA A 89 -2.84 -4.96 -14.37
CA ALA A 89 -3.48 -3.73 -14.79
C ALA A 89 -3.99 -2.92 -13.59
N PRO A 90 -4.03 -1.58 -13.71
CA PRO A 90 -4.65 -0.75 -12.68
C PRO A 90 -6.10 -1.12 -12.39
N ILE A 91 -6.44 -1.14 -11.11
CA ILE A 91 -7.81 -1.23 -10.61
C ILE A 91 -8.33 0.20 -10.50
N GLY A 92 -9.07 0.64 -11.51
CA GLY A 92 -9.53 2.02 -11.64
C GLY A 92 -8.46 2.94 -12.23
N ILE A 93 -8.56 4.24 -11.96
CA ILE A 93 -7.66 5.27 -12.49
C ILE A 93 -6.61 5.60 -11.42
N PRO A 94 -5.31 5.32 -11.65
CA PRO A 94 -4.25 5.73 -10.74
C PRO A 94 -4.16 7.25 -10.59
N LEU A 95 -3.72 7.70 -9.43
CA LEU A 95 -3.25 9.06 -9.25
C LEU A 95 -1.87 9.19 -9.91
N VAL A 96 -1.73 10.16 -10.81
CA VAL A 96 -0.44 10.55 -11.40
C VAL A 96 -0.35 12.07 -11.34
N VAL A 97 0.66 12.58 -10.64
CA VAL A 97 0.86 14.02 -10.46
C VAL A 97 2.33 14.39 -10.69
N ASP A 98 2.57 15.56 -11.28
CA ASP A 98 3.91 16.14 -11.35
C ASP A 98 4.33 16.57 -9.93
N ILE A 99 5.42 15.98 -9.44
CA ILE A 99 5.91 16.17 -8.07
C ILE A 99 6.16 17.65 -7.79
N CYS A 100 6.66 18.40 -8.77
CA CYS A 100 7.00 19.80 -8.63
C CYS A 100 5.80 20.74 -8.65
N THR A 101 4.61 20.22 -8.96
CA THR A 101 3.35 20.96 -8.90
C THR A 101 2.57 20.72 -7.60
N ILE A 102 3.02 19.77 -6.77
CA ILE A 102 2.40 19.45 -5.49
C ILE A 102 2.54 20.64 -4.52
N PRO A 103 1.45 21.10 -3.88
CA PRO A 103 1.53 22.14 -2.86
C PRO A 103 2.50 21.80 -1.73
N GLY A 104 3.44 22.70 -1.44
CA GLY A 104 4.45 22.51 -0.39
C GLY A 104 5.74 21.83 -0.86
N VAL A 105 5.80 21.33 -2.10
CA VAL A 105 7.03 20.83 -2.72
C VAL A 105 7.73 21.97 -3.46
N THR A 106 9.03 22.13 -3.22
CA THR A 106 9.88 23.08 -3.95
C THR A 106 10.92 22.32 -4.75
N CYS A 107 10.84 22.42 -6.07
CA CYS A 107 11.81 21.81 -6.98
C CYS A 107 12.90 22.80 -7.42
N PRO A 108 14.09 22.30 -7.82
CA PRO A 108 14.48 20.89 -7.81
C PRO A 108 14.79 20.37 -6.39
N ILE A 109 14.43 19.12 -6.13
CA ILE A 109 14.82 18.43 -4.89
C ILE A 109 16.13 17.71 -5.17
N LYS A 110 17.20 18.06 -4.46
CA LYS A 110 18.51 17.42 -4.68
C LYS A 110 18.56 16.01 -4.08
N ALA A 111 19.28 15.11 -4.75
CA ALA A 111 19.60 13.79 -4.22
C ALA A 111 20.12 13.88 -2.77
N GLY A 112 19.68 12.96 -1.91
CA GLY A 112 19.99 12.95 -0.48
C GLY A 112 19.14 13.91 0.36
N THR A 113 18.27 14.73 -0.24
CA THR A 113 17.33 15.59 0.48
C THR A 113 16.05 14.81 0.81
N ALA A 114 15.52 15.04 2.02
CA ALA A 114 14.25 14.44 2.43
C ALA A 114 13.09 15.04 1.61
N PHE A 115 12.27 14.16 1.03
CA PHE A 115 11.01 14.45 0.37
C PHE A 115 9.84 14.03 1.27
N SER A 116 8.77 14.83 1.28
CA SER A 116 7.53 14.53 1.99
C SER A 116 6.35 15.18 1.26
N THR A 117 5.29 14.41 1.06
CA THR A 117 4.01 14.90 0.55
C THR A 117 2.85 14.13 1.16
N THR A 118 1.67 14.72 1.15
CA THR A 118 0.41 14.05 1.44
C THR A 118 -0.44 14.03 0.18
N GLN A 119 -1.00 12.87 -0.17
CA GLN A 119 -1.88 12.68 -1.32
C GLN A 119 -3.21 12.09 -0.87
N LYS A 120 -4.29 12.48 -1.55
CA LYS A 120 -5.61 11.90 -1.34
C LYS A 120 -5.97 11.02 -2.52
N TYR A 121 -6.51 9.85 -2.25
CA TYR A 121 -6.89 8.90 -3.29
C TYR A 121 -8.07 8.03 -2.84
N THR A 122 -9.07 7.89 -3.69
CA THR A 122 -10.23 7.03 -3.39
C THR A 122 -9.91 5.58 -3.68
N ALA A 123 -9.94 4.73 -2.65
CA ALA A 123 -9.71 3.31 -2.82
C ALA A 123 -10.79 2.69 -3.73
N PRO A 124 -10.44 1.73 -4.61
CA PRO A 124 -11.44 1.00 -5.39
C PRO A 124 -12.47 0.31 -4.50
N LYS A 125 -13.72 0.25 -4.98
CA LYS A 125 -14.81 -0.44 -4.27
C LYS A 125 -14.65 -1.96 -4.34
N ASP A 126 -14.30 -2.45 -5.52
CA ASP A 126 -14.16 -3.87 -5.82
C ASP A 126 -12.68 -4.20 -5.93
N LEU A 127 -12.21 -5.10 -5.06
CA LEU A 127 -10.83 -5.55 -5.04
C LEU A 127 -10.76 -7.05 -5.32
N PRO A 128 -9.85 -7.50 -6.20
CA PRO A 128 -9.65 -8.91 -6.45
C PRO A 128 -9.00 -9.59 -5.23
N GLN A 129 -8.88 -10.92 -5.29
CA GLN A 129 -8.23 -11.69 -4.21
C GLN A 129 -6.73 -11.37 -4.06
N SER A 130 -6.07 -10.92 -5.15
CA SER A 130 -4.67 -10.55 -5.14
C SER A 130 -4.46 -9.22 -5.87
N TYR A 131 -3.92 -8.24 -5.15
CA TYR A 131 -3.64 -6.91 -5.67
C TYR A 131 -2.47 -6.30 -4.91
N VAL A 132 -1.95 -5.19 -5.41
CA VAL A 132 -0.91 -4.41 -4.75
C VAL A 132 -1.32 -2.94 -4.71
N ILE A 133 -1.02 -2.28 -3.60
CA ILE A 133 -1.02 -0.81 -3.55
C ILE A 133 0.40 -0.37 -3.88
N LEU A 134 0.54 0.36 -4.97
CA LEU A 134 1.82 0.81 -5.51
C LEU A 134 1.96 2.31 -5.32
N VAL A 135 3.11 2.74 -4.80
CA VAL A 135 3.54 4.14 -4.77
C VAL A 135 4.92 4.22 -5.42
N ALA A 136 5.03 4.98 -6.51
CA ALA A 136 6.28 5.10 -7.25
C ALA A 136 6.54 6.55 -7.67
N MET A 137 7.81 6.92 -7.70
CA MET A 137 8.29 8.17 -8.28
C MET A 137 9.13 7.83 -9.50
N GLN A 138 8.91 8.51 -10.61
CA GLN A 138 9.59 8.21 -11.87
C GLN A 138 9.97 9.49 -12.63
N HIS A 139 11.06 9.41 -13.38
CA HIS A 139 11.47 10.40 -14.35
C HIS A 139 10.97 9.97 -15.75
N GLY A 140 10.47 10.95 -16.52
CA GLY A 140 10.00 10.74 -17.88
C GLY A 140 8.62 10.09 -17.98
N THR A 141 8.25 9.74 -19.21
CA THR A 141 6.97 9.09 -19.55
C THR A 141 7.23 7.90 -20.48
N PRO A 142 6.35 6.88 -20.48
CA PRO A 142 6.48 5.73 -21.38
C PRO A 142 6.74 6.15 -22.83
N PRO A 143 7.67 5.47 -23.53
CA PRO A 143 8.39 4.26 -23.12
C PRO A 143 9.66 4.50 -22.30
N ASN A 144 10.12 5.76 -22.16
CA ASN A 144 11.37 6.09 -21.47
C ASN A 144 11.08 6.52 -20.03
N VAL A 145 10.94 5.53 -19.16
CA VAL A 145 10.67 5.72 -17.74
C VAL A 145 11.90 5.30 -16.95
N GLU A 146 12.30 6.11 -15.99
CA GLU A 146 13.35 5.79 -15.04
C GLU A 146 12.79 5.90 -13.62
N ALA A 147 12.71 4.77 -12.91
CA ALA A 147 12.26 4.79 -11.53
C ALA A 147 13.23 5.56 -10.62
N LEU A 148 12.68 6.39 -9.74
CA LEU A 148 13.40 7.16 -8.72
C LEU A 148 13.18 6.54 -7.33
N ALA A 149 11.95 6.09 -7.06
CA ALA A 149 11.59 5.40 -5.83
C ALA A 149 10.37 4.50 -6.05
N CYS A 150 10.24 3.42 -5.27
CA CYS A 150 9.11 2.51 -5.36
C CYS A 150 8.87 1.79 -4.03
N SER A 151 7.63 1.83 -3.56
CA SER A 151 7.14 1.04 -2.43
C SER A 151 5.80 0.40 -2.74
N ALA A 152 5.60 -0.79 -2.19
CA ALA A 152 4.42 -1.60 -2.44
C ALA A 152 3.92 -2.30 -1.18
N ALA A 153 2.59 -2.39 -1.06
CA ALA A 153 1.91 -3.24 -0.09
C ALA A 153 1.12 -4.32 -0.85
N ILE A 154 1.54 -5.58 -0.70
CA ILE A 154 0.99 -6.72 -1.45
C ILE A 154 -0.11 -7.40 -0.63
N PHE A 155 -1.24 -7.66 -1.29
CA PHE A 155 -2.40 -8.35 -0.74
C PHE A 155 -2.69 -9.61 -1.55
N GLY A 156 -3.09 -10.68 -0.86
CA GLY A 156 -3.42 -11.97 -1.45
C GLY A 156 -2.47 -13.10 -1.02
N PRO A 157 -2.71 -14.33 -1.51
CA PRO A 157 -1.89 -15.49 -1.16
C PRO A 157 -0.44 -15.31 -1.63
N SER A 158 0.52 -15.73 -0.79
CA SER A 158 1.97 -15.60 -0.98
C SER A 158 2.51 -16.30 -2.23
N ASP A 159 1.72 -17.18 -2.85
CA ASP A 159 2.16 -18.09 -3.90
C ASP A 159 1.82 -17.58 -5.32
N SER A 160 1.43 -16.31 -5.45
CA SER A 160 1.16 -15.73 -6.77
C SER A 160 2.46 -15.59 -7.57
N SER A 161 2.71 -16.55 -8.46
CA SER A 161 3.79 -16.54 -9.46
C SER A 161 3.72 -15.37 -10.44
N ALA A 162 2.70 -14.49 -10.35
CA ALA A 162 2.56 -13.28 -11.15
C ALA A 162 3.30 -12.06 -10.57
N VAL A 163 3.76 -12.14 -9.31
CA VAL A 163 4.51 -11.07 -8.64
C VAL A 163 5.82 -10.72 -9.36
N PRO A 164 6.67 -11.67 -9.83
CA PRO A 164 7.96 -11.33 -10.45
C PRO A 164 7.85 -10.55 -11.76
N ASP A 165 6.87 -10.87 -12.61
CA ASP A 165 6.74 -10.26 -13.94
C ASP A 165 6.28 -8.81 -13.87
N PHE A 166 5.40 -8.46 -12.92
CA PHE A 166 4.91 -7.10 -12.74
C PHE A 166 6.03 -6.09 -12.44
N TRP A 167 7.02 -6.48 -11.64
CA TRP A 167 8.14 -5.60 -11.27
C TRP A 167 9.13 -5.36 -12.40
N SER A 168 9.14 -6.20 -13.44
CA SER A 168 10.04 -6.03 -14.57
C SER A 168 9.71 -4.82 -15.46
N PHE A 169 8.52 -4.24 -15.29
CA PHE A 169 8.05 -3.05 -16.01
C PHE A 169 8.34 -1.73 -15.28
N LEU A 170 8.87 -1.79 -14.06
CA LEU A 170 9.24 -0.63 -13.22
C LEU A 170 10.76 -0.46 -13.18
#